data_AF-A0A7J2MGD0-F1
#
_entry.id   AF-A0A7J2MGD0-F1
#
_cell.length_a   1.000
_cell.length_b   1.000
_cell.length_c   1.000
_cell.angle_alpha   90.00
_cell.angle_beta   90.00
_cell.angle_gamma   90.00
#
_symmetry.space_group_name_H-M   'P 1'
#
loop_
_entity.id
_entity.type
_entity.pdbx_description
1 polymer ?
#
loop_
_entity_poly.entity_id
_entity_poly.type
_entity_poly.pdbx_seq_one_letter_code
_entity_poly.pdbx_strand_id
1 'polypeptide(L)'
;MVDETKFCANCGDEIDAKAEICPNCGVRVKAATNGIKNPGLAAVLSFFVMGLGQIYNGEISKGILFIVLYAISIVLCFVLIGFITTPILWVYGIYDAYKTAGNINADEIG
;
A
#
# COMPACT_ATOMS: atom_id res chain seq x y z
N MET A 1 -4.12 36.64 0.39
CA MET A 1 -4.28 35.48 1.29
C MET A 1 -5.78 35.27 1.38
N VAL A 2 -6.29 34.17 0.84
CA VAL A 2 -7.72 33.84 1.00
C VAL A 2 -7.76 33.00 2.27
N ASP A 3 -8.14 33.63 3.37
CA ASP A 3 -8.32 32.92 4.63
C ASP A 3 -9.52 31.98 4.46
N GLU A 4 -9.32 30.70 4.73
CA GLU A 4 -10.39 29.70 4.67
C GLU A 4 -11.44 30.05 5.74
N THR A 5 -12.70 30.24 5.36
CA THR A 5 -13.79 30.58 6.28
C THR A 5 -14.73 29.39 6.48
N LYS A 6 -15.38 29.33 7.65
CA LYS A 6 -16.42 28.35 8.00
C LYS A 6 -17.60 29.06 8.66
N PHE A 7 -18.77 28.44 8.66
CA PHE A 7 -19.95 28.98 9.34
C PHE A 7 -20.05 28.48 10.78
N CYS A 8 -20.43 29.36 11.69
CA CYS A 8 -20.73 28.97 13.06
C CYS A 8 -22.03 28.16 13.11
N ALA A 9 -21.94 26.90 13.59
CA ALA A 9 -23.10 26.01 13.70
C ALA A 9 -24.22 26.47 14.67
N ASN A 10 -23.97 27.51 15.48
CA ASN A 10 -24.94 28.05 16.44
C ASN A 10 -25.65 29.32 15.92
N CYS A 11 -24.89 30.30 15.42
CA CYS A 11 -25.44 31.61 15.03
C CYS A 11 -25.44 31.87 13.52
N GLY A 12 -24.77 31.04 12.71
CA GLY A 12 -24.72 31.18 11.26
C GLY A 12 -23.71 32.21 10.74
N ASP A 13 -22.96 32.90 11.61
CA ASP A 13 -21.95 33.85 11.18
C ASP A 13 -20.78 33.18 10.45
N GLU A 14 -20.24 33.88 9.45
CA GLU A 14 -19.01 33.51 8.76
C GLU A 14 -17.81 33.86 9.65
N ILE A 15 -17.00 32.86 9.97
CA ILE A 15 -15.86 32.95 10.87
C ILE A 15 -14.64 32.30 10.24
N ASP A 16 -13.44 32.66 10.69
CA ASP A 16 -12.20 32.04 10.24
C ASP A 16 -12.20 30.52 10.52
N ALA A 17 -11.69 29.70 9.59
CA ALA A 17 -11.62 28.25 9.74
C ALA A 17 -10.82 27.81 10.99
N LYS A 18 -9.85 28.62 11.41
CA LYS A 18 -9.02 28.41 12.61
C LYS A 18 -9.63 28.98 13.89
N ALA A 19 -10.75 29.69 13.81
CA ALA A 19 -11.42 30.19 15.02
C ALA A 19 -11.80 29.01 15.92
N GLU A 20 -11.37 29.07 17.19
CA GLU A 20 -11.77 28.15 18.27
C GLU A 20 -13.00 28.66 19.04
N ILE A 21 -13.23 29.98 19.03
CA ILE A 21 -14.36 30.66 19.66
C ILE A 21 -14.98 31.60 18.63
N CYS A 22 -16.30 31.56 18.49
CA CYS A 22 -17.03 32.47 17.61
C CYS A 22 -17.06 33.89 18.23
N PRO A 23 -16.59 34.94 17.52
CA PRO A 23 -16.57 36.30 18.05
C PRO A 23 -17.97 36.92 18.22
N ASN A 24 -18.99 36.40 17.52
CA ASN A 24 -20.36 36.91 17.64
C ASN A 24 -21.12 36.28 18.81
N CYS A 25 -21.21 34.94 18.88
CA CYS A 25 -22.02 34.26 19.89
C CYS A 25 -21.25 33.64 21.07
N GLY A 26 -19.91 33.62 21.04
CA GLY A 26 -19.08 33.13 22.15
C GLY A 26 -19.01 31.60 22.31
N VAL A 27 -19.69 30.81 21.46
CA VAL A 27 -19.57 29.35 21.51
C VAL A 27 -18.22 28.87 21.02
N ARG A 28 -17.73 27.77 21.60
CA ARG A 28 -16.55 27.07 21.09
C ARG A 28 -16.90 26.33 19.80
N VAL A 29 -16.16 26.61 18.75
CA VAL A 29 -16.30 25.98 17.43
C VAL A 29 -15.12 25.02 17.25
N LYS A 30 -15.41 23.78 16.82
CA LYS A 30 -14.34 22.82 16.51
C LYS A 30 -13.52 23.35 15.34
N ALA A 31 -12.20 23.17 15.38
CA ALA A 31 -11.33 23.44 14.24
C ALA A 31 -11.86 22.68 13.02
N ALA A 32 -11.84 23.32 11.84
CA ALA A 32 -12.26 22.65 10.62
C ALA A 32 -11.35 21.44 10.38
N THR A 33 -11.90 20.23 10.54
CA THR A 33 -11.20 19.01 10.15
C THR A 33 -11.28 18.90 8.64
N ASN A 34 -10.12 18.98 7.98
CA ASN A 34 -9.96 18.85 6.53
C ASN A 34 -10.84 17.74 5.94
N GLY A 35 -11.90 18.12 5.22
CA GLY A 35 -12.67 17.32 4.26
C GLY A 35 -13.29 16.00 4.75
N ILE A 36 -14.56 15.77 4.43
CA ILE A 36 -15.18 14.44 4.59
C ILE A 36 -14.42 13.45 3.69
N LYS A 37 -13.56 12.61 4.27
CA LYS A 37 -12.80 11.59 3.53
C LYS A 37 -13.68 10.36 3.31
N ASN A 38 -13.84 9.96 2.05
CA ASN A 38 -14.59 8.76 1.71
C ASN A 38 -13.78 7.48 2.07
N PRO A 39 -14.26 6.63 3.00
CA PRO A 39 -13.57 5.40 3.40
C PRO A 39 -13.48 4.38 2.27
N GLY A 40 -14.47 4.34 1.37
CA GLY A 40 -14.44 3.46 0.19
C GLY A 40 -13.32 3.83 -0.77
N LEU A 41 -13.08 5.12 -0.98
CA LEU A 41 -11.97 5.59 -1.83
C LEU A 41 -10.61 5.26 -1.22
N ALA A 42 -10.46 5.39 0.10
CA ALA A 42 -9.24 4.99 0.81
C ALA A 42 -8.95 3.48 0.67
N ALA A 43 -9.99 2.65 0.71
CA ALA A 43 -9.87 1.21 0.52
C ALA A 43 -9.47 0.86 -0.93
N VAL A 44 -10.11 1.48 -1.93
CA VAL A 44 -9.76 1.28 -3.34
C VAL A 44 -8.33 1.73 -3.64
N LEU A 45 -7.90 2.86 -3.09
CA LEU A 45 -6.50 3.32 -3.21
C LEU A 45 -5.52 2.30 -2.61
N SER A 46 -5.88 1.69 -1.47
CA SER A 46 -5.06 0.64 -0.83
C SER A 46 -5.05 -0.67 -1.60
N PHE A 47 -6.08 -0.96 -2.41
CA PHE A 47 -6.14 -2.15 -3.26
C PHE A 47 -5.09 -2.11 -4.38
N PHE A 48 -4.91 -0.96 -5.03
CA PHE A 48 -3.93 -0.83 -6.11
C PHE A 48 -2.48 -0.78 -5.61
N VAL A 49 -2.24 -0.09 -4.49
CA VAL A 49 -0.91 -0.01 -3.88
C VAL A 49 -1.06 0.01 -2.36
N MET A 50 -0.47 -0.98 -1.70
CA MET A 50 -0.45 -1.04 -0.24
C MET A 50 0.21 0.23 0.32
N GLY A 51 -0.54 1.00 1.12
CA GLY A 51 -0.09 2.26 1.75
C GLY A 51 -0.71 3.54 1.17
N LEU A 52 -1.27 3.53 -0.04
CA LEU A 52 -1.88 4.74 -0.63
C LEU A 52 -3.13 5.24 0.11
N GLY A 53 -3.97 4.36 0.65
CA GLY A 53 -5.11 4.78 1.46
C GLY A 53 -4.73 5.49 2.76
N GLN A 54 -3.59 5.12 3.35
CA GLN A 54 -3.06 5.80 4.54
C GLN A 54 -2.56 7.21 4.19
N ILE A 55 -1.93 7.36 3.02
CA ILE A 55 -1.55 8.67 2.47
C ILE A 55 -2.80 9.54 2.24
N TYR A 56 -3.86 8.97 1.66
CA TYR A 56 -5.14 9.65 1.46
C TYR A 56 -5.78 10.10 2.78
N ASN A 57 -5.70 9.27 3.83
CA ASN A 57 -6.16 9.62 5.17
C ASN A 57 -5.33 10.74 5.83
N GLY A 58 -4.21 11.15 5.24
CA GLY A 58 -3.30 12.17 5.78
C GLY A 58 -2.20 11.58 6.66
N GLU A 59 -2.16 10.26 6.81
CA GLU A 59 -1.16 9.53 7.60
C GLU A 59 0.04 9.13 6.73
N ILE A 60 0.74 10.14 6.19
CA ILE A 60 1.83 9.97 5.21
C ILE A 60 2.91 9.00 5.71
N SER A 61 3.34 9.15 6.97
CA SER A 61 4.40 8.32 7.55
C SER A 61 4.03 6.84 7.59
N LYS A 62 2.76 6.52 7.93
CA LYS A 62 2.29 5.13 7.93
C LYS A 62 2.19 4.57 6.52
N GLY A 63 1.71 5.38 5.57
CA GLY A 63 1.64 4.97 4.16
C GLY A 63 3.00 4.65 3.56
N ILE A 64 4.01 5.51 3.78
CA ILE A 64 5.39 5.26 3.32
C ILE A 64 5.95 3.98 3.95
N LEU A 65 5.75 3.79 5.25
CA LEU A 65 6.19 2.57 5.94
C LEU A 65 5.62 1.30 5.28
N PHE A 66 4.32 1.28 4.98
CA PHE A 66 3.68 0.16 4.32
C PHE A 66 4.21 -0.09 2.90
N ILE A 67 4.45 0.97 2.12
CA ILE A 67 5.03 0.86 0.78
C ILE A 67 6.43 0.23 0.83
N VAL A 68 7.29 0.67 1.75
CA VAL A 68 8.65 0.14 1.89
C VAL A 68 8.63 -1.32 2.30
N LEU A 69 7.83 -1.69 3.31
CA LEU A 69 7.68 -3.08 3.73
C LEU A 69 7.15 -3.97 2.60
N TYR A 70 6.22 -3.45 1.79
CA TYR A 70 5.72 -4.17 0.62
C TYR A 70 6.80 -4.44 -0.42
N ALA A 71 7.61 -3.42 -0.76
CA ALA A 71 8.68 -3.55 -1.73
C ALA A 71 9.73 -4.58 -1.28
N ILE A 72 10.12 -4.55 0.00
CA ILE A 72 11.02 -5.53 0.60
C ILE A 72 10.43 -6.94 0.49
N SER A 73 9.15 -7.10 0.80
CA SER A 73 8.45 -8.39 0.72
C SER A 73 8.46 -8.98 -0.70
N ILE A 74 8.21 -8.15 -1.72
CA ILE A 74 8.26 -8.58 -3.14
C ILE A 74 9.66 -9.09 -3.49
N VAL A 75 10.71 -8.34 -3.14
CA VAL A 75 12.10 -8.74 -3.41
C VAL A 75 12.43 -10.06 -2.71
N LEU A 76 12.04 -10.20 -1.43
CA LEU A 76 12.23 -11.46 -0.71
C LEU A 76 11.49 -12.64 -1.35
N CYS A 77 10.27 -12.45 -1.86
CA CYS A 77 9.55 -13.49 -2.58
C CYS A 77 10.34 -14.00 -3.79
N PHE A 78 10.90 -13.12 -4.62
CA PHE A 78 11.71 -13.54 -5.77
C PHE A 78 12.98 -14.28 -5.33
N VAL A 79 13.65 -13.80 -4.27
CA VAL A 79 14.85 -14.46 -3.73
C VAL A 79 14.49 -15.85 -3.21
N LEU A 80 13.43 -15.99 -2.41
CA LEU A 80 13.01 -17.27 -1.85
C LEU A 80 12.56 -18.25 -2.93
N ILE A 81 11.73 -17.81 -3.87
CA ILE A 81 11.27 -18.64 -5.00
C ILE A 81 12.48 -19.09 -5.81
N GLY A 82 13.38 -18.17 -6.17
CA GLY A 82 14.57 -18.50 -6.93
C GLY A 82 15.47 -19.49 -6.18
N PHE A 83 15.70 -19.28 -4.90
CA PHE A 83 16.57 -20.12 -4.09
C PHE A 83 16.03 -21.53 -3.88
N ILE A 84 14.70 -21.72 -3.87
CA ILE A 84 14.06 -23.04 -3.75
C ILE A 84 13.93 -23.72 -5.11
N THR A 85 13.45 -23.02 -6.13
CA THR A 85 13.14 -23.62 -7.44
C THR A 85 14.41 -24.00 -8.21
N THR A 86 15.48 -23.19 -8.12
CA THR A 86 16.73 -23.43 -8.83
C THR A 86 17.40 -24.77 -8.48
N PRO A 87 17.65 -25.12 -7.20
CA PRO A 87 18.28 -26.40 -6.87
C PRO A 87 17.40 -27.60 -7.24
N ILE A 88 16.08 -27.47 -7.15
CA ILE A 88 15.15 -28.53 -7.57
C ILE A 88 15.28 -28.79 -9.08
N LEU A 89 15.23 -27.73 -9.89
CA LEU A 89 15.41 -27.83 -11.34
C LEU A 89 16.79 -28.38 -11.71
N TRP A 90 17.81 -28.01 -10.96
CA TRP A 90 19.17 -28.50 -11.18
C TRP A 90 19.28 -30.01 -10.94
N VAL A 91 18.76 -30.52 -9.82
CA VAL A 91 18.74 -31.96 -9.52
C VAL A 91 17.88 -32.72 -10.54
N TYR A 92 16.73 -32.18 -10.90
CA TYR A 92 15.87 -32.77 -11.91
C TYR A 92 16.56 -32.87 -13.27
N GLY A 93 17.24 -31.80 -13.72
CA GLY A 93 17.99 -31.81 -14.98
C GLY A 93 19.14 -32.83 -15.00
N ILE A 94 19.81 -33.01 -13.86
CA ILE A 94 20.83 -34.06 -13.71
C ILE A 94 20.19 -35.45 -13.85
N TYR A 95 19.10 -35.73 -13.12
CA TYR A 95 18.39 -37.00 -13.20
C TYR A 95 17.89 -37.31 -14.62
N ASP A 96 17.31 -36.31 -15.29
CA ASP A 96 16.77 -36.44 -16.64
C ASP A 96 17.89 -36.73 -17.66
N ALA A 97 19.04 -36.05 -17.55
CA ALA A 97 20.20 -36.31 -18.38
C ALA A 97 20.74 -37.74 -18.21
N TYR A 98 20.87 -38.23 -16.97
CA TYR A 98 21.33 -39.60 -16.70
C TYR A 98 20.37 -40.65 -17.28
N LYS A 99 19.07 -40.48 -17.07
CA LYS A 99 18.06 -41.41 -17.58
C LYS A 99 18.01 -41.42 -19.10
N THR A 100 18.07 -40.24 -19.72
CA THR A 100 18.04 -40.08 -21.18
C THR A 100 19.25 -40.74 -21.84
N ALA A 101 20.45 -40.53 -21.29
CA ALA A 101 21.66 -41.19 -21.79
C ALA A 101 21.57 -42.72 -21.71
N GLY A 102 21.00 -43.27 -20.62
CA GLY A 102 20.78 -44.71 -20.48
C GLY A 102 19.83 -45.28 -21.54
N ASN A 103 18.74 -44.58 -21.86
CA ASN A 103 17.79 -45.01 -22.88
C ASN A 103 18.43 -45.02 -24.28
N ILE A 104 19.20 -43.98 -24.63
CA ILE A 104 19.88 -43.90 -25.94
C ILE A 104 20.87 -45.07 -26.11
N ASN A 105 21.67 -45.35 -25.07
CA ASN A 105 22.61 -46.47 -25.13
C ASN A 105 21.91 -47.82 -25.28
N ALA A 106 20.74 -48.00 -24.66
CA ALA A 106 19.95 -49.22 -24.81
C ALA A 106 19.40 -49.39 -26.22
N ASP A 107 18.98 -48.28 -26.86
CA ASP A 107 18.49 -48.28 -28.24
C ASP A 107 19.62 -48.52 -29.26
N GLU A 108 20.84 -48.06 -29.00
CA GLU A 108 22.00 -48.28 -29.89
C GLU A 108 22.54 -49.72 -29.87
N ILE A 109 22.28 -50.48 -28.80
CA ILE A 109 22.76 -51.87 -28.63
C ILE A 109 21.67 -52.90 -29.04
N GLY A 110 20.44 -52.44 -29.32
CA GLY A 110 19.26 -53.26 -29.64
C GLY A 110 19.05 -53.59 -31.12
#